data_AF-A0A3A6FVK3-F1
#
_entry.id   AF-A0A3A6FVK3-F1
#
_cell.length_a   1.000
_cell.length_b   1.000
_cell.length_c   1.000
_cell.angle_alpha   90.00
_cell.angle_beta   90.00
_cell.angle_gamma   90.00
#
_symmetry.space_group_name_H-M   'P 1'
#
loop_
_entity.id
_entity.type
_entity.pdbx_description
1 polymer ?
#
loop_
_entity_poly.entity_id
_entity_poly.type
_entity_poly.pdbx_seq_one_letter_code
_entity_poly.pdbx_strand_id
1 'polypeptide(L)'
;MESKRKSVTIIGGDDGPISIFVAGSKERKSFIRSVKYFVYKIRRMRLEERIQAQPHTIKQVIRFIMKKYNAKEIEHDDFYLEHKKYLKQSLIEEYRPELLKELPKPEYPKEADKDQWREFHAKYEEWAEGVNEISEKDFPMDFHIYKIKCAENASVQINIEKVNKHLAIQCTGENKYMRKLQKIASSIYRYYGVTEKDIEQKTERYEAMVCCLCEL
;
A
#
# COMPACT_ATOMS: atom_id res chain seq x y z
N MET A 1 -28.75 -7.79 -15.54
CA MET A 1 -28.08 -7.82 -14.21
C MET A 1 -26.76 -7.09 -14.34
N GLU A 2 -26.73 -5.79 -14.06
CA GLU A 2 -25.50 -5.00 -14.06
C GLU A 2 -24.66 -5.35 -12.84
N SER A 3 -23.51 -5.97 -13.07
CA SER A 3 -22.47 -6.17 -12.05
C SER A 3 -21.85 -4.82 -11.71
N LYS A 4 -22.27 -4.22 -10.59
CA LYS A 4 -21.56 -3.09 -9.98
C LYS A 4 -20.17 -3.56 -9.54
N ARG A 5 -19.18 -3.41 -10.43
CA ARG A 5 -17.77 -3.50 -10.08
C ARG A 5 -17.47 -2.40 -9.06
N LYS A 6 -17.23 -2.78 -7.81
CA LYS A 6 -16.67 -1.88 -6.80
C LYS A 6 -15.15 -2.00 -6.90
N SER A 7 -14.50 -1.02 -7.51
CA SER A 7 -13.07 -0.81 -7.32
C SER A 7 -12.86 -0.23 -5.93
N VAL A 8 -12.05 -0.90 -5.12
CA VAL A 8 -11.62 -0.42 -3.80
C VAL A 8 -10.14 -0.16 -3.92
N THR A 9 -9.77 1.10 -4.10
CA THR A 9 -8.37 1.53 -4.02
C THR A 9 -8.04 1.77 -2.55
N ILE A 10 -7.11 0.98 -2.02
CA ILE A 10 -6.63 1.09 -0.63
C ILE A 10 -5.43 2.04 -0.67
N ILE A 11 -5.62 3.25 -0.16
CA ILE A 11 -4.56 4.25 0.01
C ILE A 11 -4.23 4.30 1.51
N GLY A 12 -2.97 4.05 1.86
CA GLY A 12 -2.48 4.13 3.23
C GLY A 12 -2.37 5.59 3.66
N GLY A 13 -3.04 5.94 4.76
CA GLY A 13 -2.85 7.21 5.47
C GLY A 13 -2.45 6.91 6.90
N ASP A 14 -1.65 7.81 7.50
CA ASP A 14 -0.83 7.62 8.69
C ASP A 14 -1.55 7.29 10.02
N ASP A 15 -2.88 7.21 10.08
CA ASP A 15 -3.60 7.15 11.37
C ASP A 15 -4.75 6.13 11.45
N GLY A 16 -4.58 4.95 10.83
CA GLY A 16 -5.54 3.85 10.93
C GLY A 16 -6.91 4.13 10.30
N PRO A 17 -7.87 3.20 10.47
CA PRO A 17 -8.54 2.50 9.37
C PRO A 17 -9.10 3.41 8.25
N ILE A 18 -8.72 3.03 7.01
CA ILE A 18 -9.34 3.26 5.69
C ILE A 18 -10.56 4.20 5.72
N SER A 19 -10.38 5.44 5.28
CA SER A 19 -11.49 6.34 4.92
C SER A 19 -12.00 6.01 3.51
N ILE A 20 -13.13 5.29 3.41
CA ILE A 20 -13.92 5.24 2.18
C ILE A 20 -14.70 6.54 2.09
N PHE A 21 -14.32 7.44 1.17
CA PHE A 21 -15.12 8.62 0.85
C PHE A 21 -16.20 8.25 -0.15
N VAL A 22 -17.43 8.05 0.33
CA VAL A 22 -18.63 8.05 -0.52
C VAL A 22 -19.18 9.47 -0.46
N ALA A 23 -19.17 10.19 -1.58
CA ALA A 23 -19.81 11.49 -1.69
C ALA A 23 -21.33 11.31 -1.51
N GLY A 24 -21.84 11.68 -0.33
CA GLY A 24 -23.27 11.65 -0.03
C GLY A 24 -23.58 11.57 1.46
N SER A 25 -24.22 12.63 1.97
CA SER A 25 -24.85 12.79 3.29
C SER A 25 -23.93 13.05 4.51
N LYS A 26 -24.08 14.25 5.08
CA LYS A 26 -23.58 14.67 6.40
C LYS A 26 -24.39 13.99 7.52
N GLU A 27 -24.34 12.66 7.62
CA GLU A 27 -24.92 11.97 8.77
C GLU A 27 -23.85 11.68 9.84
N ARG A 28 -24.21 11.91 11.10
CA ARG A 28 -23.38 11.77 12.32
C ARG A 28 -22.45 10.57 12.19
N LYS A 29 -21.17 10.73 12.54
CA LYS A 29 -20.18 9.64 12.67
C LYS A 29 -20.86 8.41 13.30
N SER A 30 -21.24 7.44 12.48
CA SER A 30 -22.17 6.36 12.87
C SER A 30 -21.59 5.57 14.04
N PHE A 31 -22.38 5.31 15.08
CA PHE A 31 -21.99 4.52 16.26
C PHE A 31 -21.29 3.20 15.88
N ILE A 32 -21.71 2.58 14.77
CA ILE A 32 -21.09 1.37 14.20
C ILE A 32 -19.62 1.60 13.85
N ARG A 33 -19.28 2.77 13.29
CA ARG A 33 -17.89 3.16 12.98
C ARG A 33 -17.07 3.31 14.26
N SER A 34 -17.62 3.93 15.29
CA SER A 34 -16.95 4.10 16.58
C SER A 34 -16.66 2.76 17.27
N VAL A 35 -17.63 1.83 17.26
CA VAL A 35 -17.45 0.47 17.79
C VAL A 35 -16.39 -0.31 17.00
N LYS A 36 -16.45 -0.27 15.66
CA LYS A 36 -15.42 -0.92 14.81
C LYS A 36 -14.02 -0.39 15.10
N TYR A 37 -13.90 0.93 15.24
CA TYR A 37 -12.62 1.56 15.58
C TYR A 37 -12.10 1.15 16.96
N PHE A 38 -12.99 1.06 17.97
CA PHE A 38 -12.62 0.59 19.30
C PHE A 38 -12.15 -0.88 19.27
N VAL A 39 -12.85 -1.76 18.56
CA VAL A 39 -12.44 -3.16 18.37
C VAL A 39 -11.08 -3.24 17.68
N TYR A 40 -10.85 -2.43 16.63
CA TYR A 40 -9.56 -2.34 15.96
C TYR A 40 -8.45 -1.93 16.93
N LYS A 41 -8.66 -0.89 17.76
CA LYS A 41 -7.69 -0.47 18.78
C LYS A 41 -7.32 -1.58 19.74
N ILE A 42 -8.31 -2.32 20.27
CA ILE A 42 -8.05 -3.45 21.17
C ILE A 42 -7.25 -4.55 20.47
N ARG A 43 -7.62 -4.90 19.24
CA ARG A 43 -6.90 -5.92 18.45
C ARG A 43 -5.45 -5.51 18.19
N ARG A 44 -5.26 -4.24 17.83
CA ARG A 44 -3.95 -3.63 17.61
C ARG A 44 -3.11 -3.71 18.88
N MET A 45 -3.55 -3.16 20.01
CA MET A 45 -2.80 -3.21 21.27
C MET A 45 -2.35 -4.64 21.63
N ARG A 46 -3.26 -5.62 21.57
CA ARG A 46 -2.94 -7.03 21.87
C ARG A 46 -1.96 -7.66 20.89
N LEU A 47 -1.98 -7.23 19.63
CA LEU A 47 -1.04 -7.70 18.62
C LEU A 47 0.35 -7.09 18.89
N GLU A 48 0.41 -5.79 19.12
CA GLU A 48 1.65 -5.06 19.36
C GLU A 48 2.41 -5.60 20.57
N GLU A 49 1.71 -5.99 21.65
CA GLU A 49 2.30 -6.66 22.82
C GLU A 49 2.97 -8.01 22.51
N ARG A 50 2.62 -8.66 21.40
CA ARG A 50 3.05 -10.02 21.03
C ARG A 50 3.98 -10.07 19.84
N ILE A 51 4.17 -8.94 19.14
CA ILE A 51 5.07 -8.88 17.99
C ILE A 51 6.51 -9.03 18.50
N GLN A 52 7.23 -9.95 17.86
CA GLN A 52 8.65 -10.18 18.13
C GLN A 52 9.44 -9.92 16.85
N ALA A 53 10.68 -9.46 17.01
CA ALA A 53 11.59 -9.25 15.91
C ALA A 53 12.01 -10.60 15.31
N GLN A 54 11.45 -10.92 14.14
CA GLN A 54 11.77 -12.14 13.38
C GLN A 54 11.85 -11.80 11.88
N PRO A 55 12.82 -10.95 11.47
CA PRO A 55 12.85 -10.41 10.13
C PRO A 55 13.36 -11.43 9.11
N HIS A 56 12.74 -11.45 7.95
CA HIS A 56 13.26 -12.06 6.74
C HIS A 56 13.62 -10.99 5.70
N THR A 57 14.50 -11.37 4.78
CA THR A 57 14.90 -10.55 3.63
C THR A 57 13.86 -10.63 2.51
N ILE A 58 13.80 -9.61 1.65
CA ILE A 58 12.95 -9.63 0.44
C ILE A 58 13.22 -10.88 -0.42
N LYS A 59 14.48 -11.29 -0.59
CA LYS A 59 14.83 -12.52 -1.32
C LYS A 59 14.27 -13.79 -0.68
N GLN A 60 14.15 -13.85 0.65
CA GLN A 60 13.48 -14.95 1.33
C GLN A 60 11.97 -14.88 1.12
N VAL A 61 11.37 -13.69 1.19
CA VAL A 61 9.93 -13.50 0.95
C VAL A 61 9.54 -13.91 -0.46
N ILE A 62 10.29 -13.49 -1.49
CA ILE A 62 10.04 -13.89 -2.89
C ILE A 62 10.05 -15.43 -3.02
N ARG A 63 11.09 -16.09 -2.47
CA ARG A 63 11.17 -17.55 -2.45
C ARG A 63 9.98 -18.19 -1.73
N PHE A 64 9.56 -17.61 -0.62
CA PHE A 64 8.43 -18.08 0.17
C PHE A 64 7.11 -17.98 -0.61
N ILE A 65 6.80 -16.84 -1.24
CA ILE A 65 5.55 -16.67 -2.00
C ILE A 65 5.51 -17.54 -3.25
N MET A 66 6.64 -17.70 -3.93
CA MET A 66 6.75 -18.58 -5.10
C MET A 66 6.55 -20.04 -4.68
N LYS A 67 7.22 -20.52 -3.63
CA LYS A 67 7.14 -21.92 -3.19
C LYS A 67 5.81 -22.27 -2.51
N LYS A 68 5.30 -21.41 -1.63
CA LYS A 68 4.12 -21.71 -0.81
C LYS A 68 2.81 -21.40 -1.53
N TYR A 69 2.79 -20.35 -2.34
CA TYR A 69 1.56 -19.83 -2.94
C TYR A 69 1.57 -19.87 -4.47
N ASN A 70 2.62 -20.41 -5.09
CA ASN A 70 2.78 -20.43 -6.55
C ASN A 70 2.63 -19.03 -7.17
N ALA A 71 3.13 -18.02 -6.47
CA ALA A 71 3.13 -16.65 -6.98
C ALA A 71 3.90 -16.58 -8.30
N LYS A 72 3.34 -15.85 -9.28
CA LYS A 72 3.98 -15.60 -10.57
C LYS A 72 4.27 -14.12 -10.71
N GLU A 73 5.45 -13.79 -11.22
CA GLU A 73 5.75 -12.43 -11.63
C GLU A 73 4.87 -12.05 -12.82
N ILE A 74 4.36 -10.81 -12.83
CA ILE A 74 3.60 -10.29 -13.98
C ILE A 74 4.55 -9.68 -15.01
N GLU A 75 4.05 -9.49 -16.23
CA GLU A 75 4.79 -8.81 -17.29
C GLU A 75 4.93 -7.31 -17.01
N HIS A 76 5.97 -6.70 -17.56
CA HIS A 76 6.25 -5.26 -17.44
C HIS A 76 5.45 -4.45 -18.47
N ASP A 77 4.12 -4.51 -18.34
CA ASP A 77 3.18 -3.72 -19.16
C ASP A 77 3.01 -2.29 -18.62
N ASP A 78 2.09 -1.53 -19.23
CA ASP A 78 1.79 -0.16 -18.82
C ASP A 78 1.33 -0.07 -17.36
N PHE A 79 0.58 -1.07 -16.87
CA PHE A 79 0.13 -1.14 -15.48
C PHE A 79 1.33 -1.25 -14.54
N TYR A 80 2.30 -2.11 -14.87
CA TYR A 80 3.56 -2.21 -14.11
C TYR A 80 4.33 -0.89 -14.10
N LEU A 81 4.48 -0.24 -15.26
CA LEU A 81 5.22 1.02 -15.39
C LEU A 81 4.58 2.14 -14.57
N GLU A 82 3.26 2.26 -14.62
CA GLU A 82 2.51 3.22 -13.82
C GLU A 82 2.71 2.99 -12.31
N HIS A 83 2.65 1.74 -11.85
CA HIS A 83 2.92 1.41 -10.44
C HIS A 83 4.37 1.72 -10.03
N LYS A 84 5.35 1.45 -10.91
CA LYS A 84 6.75 1.80 -10.65
C LYS A 84 6.90 3.32 -10.46
N LYS A 85 6.25 4.12 -11.31
CA LYS A 85 6.29 5.59 -11.25
C LYS A 85 5.71 6.14 -9.94
N TYR A 86 4.51 5.69 -9.55
CA TYR A 86 3.91 6.14 -8.29
C TYR A 86 4.74 5.73 -7.08
N LEU A 87 5.27 4.50 -7.07
CA LEU A 87 6.13 4.07 -5.97
C LEU A 87 7.42 4.89 -5.90
N LYS A 88 8.04 5.20 -7.05
CA LYS A 88 9.22 6.05 -7.11
C LYS A 88 8.98 7.40 -6.45
N GLN A 89 7.85 8.05 -6.76
CA GLN A 89 7.47 9.33 -6.17
C GLN A 89 7.39 9.25 -4.64
N SER A 90 6.63 8.28 -4.12
CA SER A 90 6.48 8.10 -2.67
C SER A 90 7.82 7.82 -1.97
N LEU A 91 8.66 6.95 -2.54
CA LEU A 91 9.93 6.60 -1.92
C LEU A 91 10.93 7.75 -1.97
N ILE A 92 10.92 8.58 -3.01
CA ILE A 92 11.78 9.78 -3.06
C ILE A 92 11.31 10.80 -2.03
N GLU A 93 10.01 11.04 -1.91
CA GLU A 93 9.46 11.92 -0.86
C GLU A 93 9.87 11.47 0.55
N GLU A 94 9.85 10.16 0.81
CA GLU A 94 10.15 9.61 2.13
C GLU A 94 11.66 9.56 2.44
N TYR A 95 12.47 9.03 1.51
CA TYR A 95 13.86 8.68 1.78
C TYR A 95 14.88 9.65 1.19
N ARG A 96 14.49 10.42 0.17
CA ARG A 96 15.38 11.31 -0.59
C ARG A 96 14.73 12.66 -0.93
N PRO A 97 14.10 13.36 0.04
CA PRO A 97 13.41 14.62 -0.23
C PRO A 97 14.36 15.71 -0.77
N GLU A 98 15.68 15.58 -0.57
CA GLU A 98 16.67 16.47 -1.14
C GLU A 98 16.69 16.50 -2.67
N LEU A 99 16.23 15.42 -3.33
CA LEU A 99 16.11 15.34 -4.79
C LEU A 99 14.92 16.15 -5.33
N LEU A 100 14.00 16.57 -4.45
CA LEU A 100 12.80 17.33 -4.80
C LEU A 100 12.95 18.84 -4.59
N LYS A 101 14.12 19.33 -4.17
CA LYS A 101 14.33 20.75 -3.85
C LYS A 101 14.06 21.68 -5.04
N GLU A 102 14.52 21.28 -6.22
CA GLU A 102 14.30 22.02 -7.47
C GLU A 102 12.97 21.64 -8.15
N LEU A 103 12.25 20.66 -7.59
CA LEU A 103 10.98 20.13 -8.09
C LEU A 103 9.96 20.07 -6.94
N PRO A 104 9.55 21.22 -6.38
CA PRO A 104 8.65 21.24 -5.23
C PRO A 104 7.28 20.66 -5.60
N LYS A 105 6.76 19.80 -4.73
CA LYS A 105 5.45 19.17 -4.91
C LYS A 105 4.33 20.21 -4.81
N PRO A 106 3.38 20.25 -5.75
CA PRO A 106 2.23 21.16 -5.67
C PRO A 106 1.40 20.92 -4.41
N GLU A 107 1.03 22.00 -3.72
CA GLU A 107 0.16 21.91 -2.54
C GLU A 107 -1.29 21.63 -2.94
N TYR A 108 -1.94 20.72 -2.22
CA TYR A 108 -3.36 20.46 -2.40
C TYR A 108 -4.19 21.70 -2.02
N PRO A 109 -5.08 22.18 -2.92
CA PRO A 109 -5.94 23.30 -2.59
C PRO A 109 -6.94 22.89 -1.48
N LYS A 110 -7.11 23.75 -0.47
CA LYS A 110 -8.05 23.50 0.64
C LYS A 110 -9.51 23.52 0.16
N GLU A 111 -9.82 24.49 -0.68
CA GLU A 111 -11.08 24.62 -1.40
C GLU A 111 -10.72 25.07 -2.81
N ALA A 112 -11.23 24.35 -3.81
CA ALA A 112 -10.96 24.64 -5.22
C ALA A 112 -12.21 24.45 -6.05
N ASP A 113 -12.44 25.38 -6.97
CA ASP A 113 -13.37 25.19 -8.07
C ASP A 113 -12.80 24.23 -9.13
N LYS A 114 -13.59 23.96 -10.17
CA LYS A 114 -13.23 23.00 -11.22
C LYS A 114 -11.96 23.41 -11.98
N ASP A 115 -11.75 24.69 -12.23
CA ASP A 115 -10.62 25.17 -13.00
C ASP A 115 -9.34 25.21 -12.14
N GLN A 116 -9.47 25.54 -10.86
CA GLN A 116 -8.38 25.39 -9.89
C GLN A 116 -7.95 23.92 -9.71
N TRP A 117 -8.89 22.97 -9.70
CA TRP A 117 -8.56 21.54 -9.69
C TRP A 117 -7.83 21.11 -10.96
N ARG A 118 -8.23 21.62 -12.13
CA ARG A 118 -7.55 21.33 -13.40
C ARG A 118 -6.12 21.86 -13.41
N GLU A 119 -5.92 23.09 -12.92
CA GLU A 119 -4.59 23.69 -12.80
C GLU A 119 -3.71 22.90 -11.83
N PHE A 120 -4.25 22.50 -10.68
CA PHE A 120 -3.55 21.64 -9.73
C PHE A 120 -3.16 20.30 -10.37
N HIS A 121 -4.07 19.65 -11.08
CA HIS A 121 -3.79 18.39 -11.77
C HIS A 121 -2.68 18.54 -12.81
N ALA A 122 -2.71 19.59 -13.63
CA ALA A 122 -1.66 19.84 -14.61
C ALA A 122 -0.28 20.06 -13.95
N LYS A 123 -0.23 20.86 -12.88
CA LYS A 123 1.00 21.06 -12.09
C LYS A 123 1.49 19.77 -11.45
N TYR A 124 0.58 18.94 -10.95
CA TYR A 124 0.91 17.65 -10.35
C TYR A 124 1.44 16.67 -11.39
N GLU A 125 0.88 16.65 -12.60
CA GLU A 125 1.37 15.84 -13.72
C GLU A 125 2.79 16.24 -14.13
N GLU A 126 3.04 17.54 -14.30
CA GLU A 126 4.39 18.06 -14.62
C GLU A 126 5.41 17.70 -13.52
N TRP A 127 5.04 17.88 -12.25
CA TRP A 127 5.86 17.46 -11.12
C TRP A 127 6.11 15.95 -11.13
N ALA A 128 5.07 15.15 -11.35
CA ALA A 128 5.14 13.70 -11.39
C ALA A 128 6.06 13.21 -12.53
N GLU A 129 6.02 13.85 -13.69
CA GLU A 129 6.93 13.58 -14.81
C GLU A 129 8.38 13.92 -14.42
N GLY A 130 8.63 15.11 -13.87
CA GLY A 130 9.97 15.52 -13.44
C GLY A 130 10.58 14.58 -12.38
N VAL A 131 9.80 14.12 -11.41
CA VAL A 131 10.25 13.13 -10.41
C VAL A 131 10.57 11.78 -11.06
N ASN A 132 9.81 11.40 -12.08
CA ASN A 132 10.05 10.16 -12.80
C ASN A 132 11.30 10.22 -13.69
N GLU A 133 11.75 11.40 -14.10
CA GLU A 133 12.99 11.62 -14.85
C GLU A 133 14.28 11.54 -13.99
N ILE A 134 14.16 11.59 -12.65
CA ILE A 134 15.30 11.42 -11.74
C ILE A 134 16.06 10.12 -12.10
N SER A 135 17.37 10.19 -12.26
CA SER A 135 18.13 9.07 -12.83
C SER A 135 18.14 7.84 -11.90
N GLU A 136 18.23 6.63 -12.47
CA GLU A 136 18.40 5.40 -11.67
C GLU A 136 19.74 5.37 -10.90
N LYS A 137 20.70 6.22 -11.27
CA LYS A 137 21.95 6.41 -10.52
C LYS A 137 21.70 7.16 -9.21
N ASP A 138 20.85 8.17 -9.25
CA ASP A 138 20.54 9.00 -8.07
C ASP A 138 19.48 8.32 -7.19
N PHE A 139 18.54 7.61 -7.81
CA PHE A 139 17.51 6.84 -7.11
C PHE A 139 17.31 5.45 -7.75
N PRO A 140 18.11 4.44 -7.37
CA PRO A 140 17.99 3.08 -7.91
C PRO A 140 16.72 2.38 -7.42
N MET A 141 16.06 1.65 -8.33
CA MET A 141 14.90 0.82 -8.03
C MET A 141 14.97 -0.53 -8.75
N ASP A 142 14.55 -1.57 -8.05
CA ASP A 142 14.40 -2.94 -8.52
C ASP A 142 12.97 -3.40 -8.18
N PHE A 143 12.00 -2.90 -8.95
CA PHE A 143 10.57 -3.10 -8.71
C PHE A 143 10.04 -4.35 -9.39
N HIS A 144 9.19 -5.11 -8.69
CA HIS A 144 8.58 -6.34 -9.17
C HIS A 144 7.17 -6.46 -8.65
N ILE A 145 6.27 -7.01 -9.47
CA ILE A 145 4.92 -7.33 -9.06
C ILE A 145 4.70 -8.83 -9.21
N TYR A 146 4.30 -9.48 -8.12
CA TYR A 146 3.93 -10.88 -8.08
C TYR A 146 2.42 -11.02 -7.88
N LYS A 147 1.82 -12.04 -8.51
CA LYS A 147 0.39 -12.32 -8.43
C LYS A 147 0.14 -13.77 -8.03
N ILE A 148 -0.72 -13.96 -7.03
CA ILE A 148 -1.26 -15.24 -6.60
C ILE A 148 -2.72 -15.29 -7.05
N LYS A 149 -3.02 -16.09 -8.08
CA LYS A 149 -4.40 -16.27 -8.56
C LYS A 149 -5.12 -17.30 -7.68
N CYS A 150 -6.21 -16.90 -7.03
CA CYS A 150 -7.03 -17.78 -6.19
C CYS A 150 -8.32 -18.24 -6.88
N ALA A 151 -8.87 -17.42 -7.78
CA ALA A 151 -9.98 -17.72 -8.67
C ALA A 151 -9.92 -16.79 -9.90
N GLU A 152 -10.90 -16.85 -10.81
CA GLU A 152 -10.96 -15.98 -11.99
C GLU A 152 -10.92 -14.49 -11.62
N ASN A 153 -11.77 -14.08 -10.68
CA ASN A 153 -11.87 -12.70 -10.18
C ASN A 153 -11.35 -12.56 -8.74
N ALA A 154 -10.38 -13.39 -8.33
CA ALA A 154 -9.79 -13.29 -6.99
C ALA A 154 -8.27 -13.53 -7.01
N SER A 155 -7.51 -12.54 -6.53
CA SER A 155 -6.05 -12.61 -6.49
C SER A 155 -5.44 -11.81 -5.36
N VAL A 156 -4.21 -12.17 -4.98
CA VAL A 156 -3.32 -11.35 -4.15
C VAL A 156 -2.20 -10.82 -5.06
N GLN A 157 -2.06 -9.50 -5.13
CA GLN A 157 -0.96 -8.81 -5.79
C GLN A 157 0.04 -8.37 -4.72
N ILE A 158 1.33 -8.57 -4.99
CA ILE A 158 2.43 -8.29 -4.07
C ILE A 158 3.44 -7.44 -4.84
N ASN A 159 3.52 -6.17 -4.47
CA ASN A 159 4.43 -5.19 -5.05
C ASN A 159 5.69 -5.17 -4.16
N ILE A 160 6.86 -5.39 -4.76
CA ILE A 160 8.14 -5.47 -4.07
C ILE A 160 9.12 -4.55 -4.76
N GLU A 161 9.76 -3.66 -4.00
CA GLU A 161 10.92 -2.92 -4.47
C GLU A 161 12.13 -3.36 -3.63
N LYS A 162 13.12 -4.00 -4.29
CA LYS A 162 14.18 -4.72 -3.58
C LYS A 162 15.23 -3.81 -2.96
N VAL A 163 15.49 -2.64 -3.56
CA VAL A 163 16.58 -1.74 -3.14
C VAL A 163 16.22 -1.02 -1.85
N ASN A 164 15.07 -0.36 -1.82
CA ASN A 164 14.51 0.38 -0.70
C ASN A 164 13.64 -0.51 0.21
N LYS A 165 13.56 -1.82 -0.08
CA LYS A 165 12.95 -2.88 0.76
C LYS A 165 11.45 -2.67 1.04
N HIS A 166 10.76 -2.00 0.12
CA HIS A 166 9.33 -1.78 0.19
C HIS A 166 8.57 -3.05 -0.21
N LEU A 167 7.50 -3.36 0.52
CA LEU A 167 6.59 -4.47 0.25
C LEU A 167 5.16 -4.03 0.54
N ALA A 168 4.32 -4.07 -0.50
CA ALA A 168 2.90 -3.80 -0.39
C ALA A 168 2.08 -4.97 -0.94
N ILE A 169 0.95 -5.27 -0.30
CA ILE A 169 0.06 -6.37 -0.70
C ILE A 169 -1.35 -5.83 -0.91
N GLN A 170 -1.93 -6.14 -2.07
CA GLN A 170 -3.29 -5.80 -2.43
C GLN A 170 -4.11 -7.08 -2.67
N CYS A 171 -5.31 -7.13 -2.10
CA CYS A 171 -6.24 -8.24 -2.28
C CYS A 171 -7.41 -7.78 -3.16
N THR A 172 -7.65 -8.49 -4.27
CA THR A 172 -8.76 -8.22 -5.17
C THR A 172 -9.67 -9.42 -5.20
N GLY A 173 -10.97 -9.23 -4.95
CA GLY A 173 -12.00 -10.24 -5.19
C GLY A 173 -13.31 -10.01 -4.46
N GLU A 174 -14.31 -10.85 -4.75
CA GLU A 174 -15.60 -10.82 -4.06
C GLU A 174 -15.47 -11.14 -2.56
N ASN A 175 -16.41 -10.66 -1.74
CA ASN A 175 -16.44 -10.85 -0.28
C ASN A 175 -16.24 -12.31 0.16
N LYS A 176 -16.77 -13.28 -0.60
CA LYS A 176 -16.63 -14.71 -0.32
C LYS A 176 -15.17 -15.19 -0.33
N TYR A 177 -14.28 -14.51 -1.06
CA TYR A 177 -12.85 -14.82 -1.13
C TYR A 177 -11.99 -14.00 -0.17
N MET A 178 -12.46 -12.84 0.29
CA MET A 178 -11.66 -11.89 1.06
C MET A 178 -10.99 -12.50 2.29
N ARG A 179 -11.71 -13.34 3.05
CA ARG A 179 -11.13 -14.02 4.21
C ARG A 179 -9.94 -14.92 3.85
N LYS A 180 -9.97 -15.58 2.69
CA LYS A 180 -8.86 -16.41 2.20
C LYS A 180 -7.70 -15.53 1.72
N LEU A 181 -7.99 -14.46 0.97
CA LEU A 181 -6.98 -13.53 0.45
C LEU A 181 -6.24 -12.83 1.60
N GLN A 182 -6.96 -12.33 2.60
CA GLN A 182 -6.38 -11.71 3.80
C GLN A 182 -5.51 -12.68 4.59
N LYS A 183 -5.89 -13.97 4.70
CA LYS A 183 -5.04 -14.99 5.33
C LYS A 183 -3.71 -15.20 4.58
N ILE A 184 -3.72 -15.11 3.25
CA ILE A 184 -2.49 -15.17 2.45
C ILE A 184 -1.64 -13.93 2.75
N ALA A 185 -2.21 -12.73 2.63
CA ALA A 185 -1.51 -11.46 2.92
C ALA A 185 -0.91 -11.46 4.33
N SER A 186 -1.70 -11.84 5.34
CA SER A 186 -1.26 -11.99 6.73
C SER A 186 -0.11 -12.99 6.88
N SER A 187 -0.15 -14.12 6.17
CA SER A 187 0.95 -15.09 6.21
C SER A 187 2.21 -14.54 5.57
N ILE A 188 2.11 -13.68 4.55
CA ILE A 188 3.25 -13.06 3.89
C ILE A 188 3.87 -12.02 4.81
N TYR A 189 3.09 -11.11 5.41
CA TYR A 189 3.62 -10.13 6.37
C TYR A 189 4.21 -10.79 7.62
N ARG A 190 3.58 -11.85 8.16
CA ARG A 190 4.17 -12.63 9.27
C ARG A 190 5.50 -13.27 8.89
N TYR A 191 5.61 -13.77 7.66
CA TYR A 191 6.86 -14.37 7.19
C TYR A 191 7.92 -13.29 6.92
N TYR A 192 7.54 -12.15 6.32
CA TYR A 192 8.46 -11.04 6.16
C TYR A 192 8.97 -10.57 7.53
N GLY A 193 8.07 -10.52 8.52
CA GLY A 193 8.39 -10.14 9.88
C GLY A 193 8.88 -8.70 9.97
N VAL A 194 9.37 -8.34 11.15
CA VAL A 194 9.90 -7.00 11.48
C VAL A 194 11.22 -7.14 12.21
N THR A 195 12.08 -6.14 12.10
CA THR A 195 13.28 -5.97 12.93
C THR A 195 12.93 -5.29 14.26
N GLU A 196 13.87 -5.25 15.21
CA GLU A 196 13.72 -4.49 16.45
C GLU A 196 13.52 -2.99 16.15
N LYS A 197 14.34 -2.45 15.25
CA LYS A 197 14.24 -1.06 14.78
C LYS A 197 12.86 -0.75 14.20
N ASP A 198 12.28 -1.68 13.43
CA ASP A 198 10.95 -1.50 12.85
C ASP A 198 9.88 -1.37 13.95
N ILE A 199 9.99 -2.15 15.03
CA ILE A 199 9.07 -2.14 16.18
C ILE A 199 9.21 -0.85 16.99
N GLU A 200 10.46 -0.43 17.25
CA GLU A 200 10.78 0.77 18.01
C GLU A 200 10.33 2.04 17.28
N GLN A 201 10.61 2.12 15.97
CA GLN A 201 10.36 3.32 15.17
C GLN A 201 9.01 3.34 14.46
N LYS A 202 8.22 2.26 14.59
CA LYS A 202 6.92 2.13 13.90
C LYS A 202 7.02 2.38 12.39
N THR A 203 8.06 1.80 11.79
CA THR A 203 8.32 1.94 10.33
C THR A 203 7.15 1.45 9.49
N GLU A 204 7.13 1.81 8.20
CA GLU A 204 6.14 1.32 7.23
C GLU A 204 6.00 -0.21 7.27
N ARG A 205 7.13 -0.94 7.35
CA ARG A 205 7.14 -2.40 7.44
C ARG A 205 6.38 -2.92 8.67
N TYR A 206 6.54 -2.25 9.81
CA TYR A 206 5.81 -2.59 11.04
C TYR A 206 4.32 -2.24 10.91
N GLU A 207 4.01 -1.03 10.45
CA GLU A 207 2.63 -0.56 10.30
C GLU A 207 1.84 -1.39 9.30
N ALA A 208 2.44 -1.75 8.16
CA ALA A 208 1.83 -2.62 7.16
C ALA A 208 1.50 -4.01 7.74
N MET A 209 2.42 -4.59 8.53
CA MET A 209 2.18 -5.86 9.21
C MET A 209 1.05 -5.73 10.25
N VAL A 210 1.09 -4.72 11.12
CA VAL A 210 0.06 -4.52 12.16
C VAL A 210 -1.31 -4.29 11.53
N CYS A 211 -1.41 -3.40 10.54
CA CYS A 211 -2.64 -3.13 9.82
C CYS A 211 -3.21 -4.41 9.20
N CYS A 212 -2.41 -5.17 8.45
CA CYS A 212 -2.87 -6.39 7.81
C CYS A 212 -3.37 -7.44 8.83
N LEU A 213 -2.69 -7.58 9.96
CA LEU A 213 -3.04 -8.57 10.98
C LEU A 213 -4.25 -8.17 11.84
N CYS A 214 -4.59 -6.88 11.90
CA CYS A 214 -5.75 -6.37 12.65
C CYS A 214 -7.06 -6.44 11.85
N GLU A 215 -7.01 -6.56 10.52
CA GLU A 215 -8.19 -6.68 9.65
C GLU A 215 -8.91 -8.04 9.74
N LEU A 216 -8.27 -9.05 10.35
CA LEU A 216 -8.86 -10.36 10.68
C LEU A 216 -9.63 -10.30 11.99
#